data_AF-A0A158NN57-F1
#
_entry.id   AF-A0A158NN57-F1
#
_cell.length_a   1.000
_cell.length_b   1.000
_cell.length_c   1.000
_cell.angle_alpha   90.00
_cell.angle_beta   90.00
_cell.angle_gamma   90.00
#
_symmetry.space_group_name_H-M   'P 1'
#
loop_
_entity.id
_entity.type
_entity.pdbx_description
1 polymer ?
#
loop_
_entity_poly.entity_id
_entity_poly.type
_entity_poly.pdbx_seq_one_letter_code
_entity_poly.pdbx_strand_id
1 'polypeptide(L)'
;MALSPGDPHSFSRPEFARVTNIHLELYVDFYRTVLKGKAILTIEKKKHSITEIILDNYALVIKRVTNPVTEAFLEYSIGHQHIVGSSFTVQLPKTEEEYSDFKPTCKIQIEYETSPDSPALYWLTPAQTADGTHPFLLSNNKLTFARAVFPCQDTPSVKFSYTATIIVPKDFTVVMSALSQNVFKNSKQVASYAVIIAVGSLQKKHLSIRSNVFAEKKFINEAVYTFRTGVIEKMLETAEDLCGSYFWDRYDICVLPPCLGHFEIECPCITFFSSNLLYGDDCSISSLALNIAQSWAGHLVTCTNYNHFWLHKSFSMFVGRKIICKIWTLNETQLFYKKLSYLDLNRMIDISSETNSLKNLVPDLTGLLPINFIRHVPYELGCMFLDNLETNLGGSLIFEEFLKSYFYNFAYKSIKTDDWKEYLNKYFAKIIDLKLIMENIFRRFLWLLLCIKVHWHEKILDALDFVVQFCSSHYACWDVLPHPPYSPVLAPSDFHLFRSLQNSLNGKTCASEDLIKQ
;
A
#
# COMPACT_ATOMS: atom_id res chain seq x y z
N MET A 1 -22.92 -3.58 -15.08
CA MET A 1 -22.99 -3.16 -13.66
C MET A 1 -21.93 -2.09 -13.45
N ALA A 2 -22.23 -1.02 -12.70
CA ALA A 2 -21.26 0.04 -12.42
C ALA A 2 -20.33 -0.34 -11.25
N LEU A 3 -19.14 0.26 -11.23
CA LEU A 3 -18.18 0.14 -10.12
C LEU A 3 -18.77 0.64 -8.79
N SER A 4 -18.13 0.27 -7.68
CA SER A 4 -18.51 0.72 -6.36
C SER A 4 -18.26 2.23 -6.17
N PRO A 5 -19.23 3.01 -5.63
CA PRO A 5 -19.03 4.41 -5.25
C PRO A 5 -17.93 4.60 -4.21
N GLY A 6 -17.60 3.56 -3.43
CA GLY A 6 -16.56 3.61 -2.41
C GLY A 6 -15.16 3.28 -2.92
N ASP A 7 -15.04 2.59 -4.05
CA ASP A 7 -13.77 2.16 -4.64
C ASP A 7 -13.85 2.11 -6.17
N PRO A 8 -13.17 3.01 -6.89
CA PRO A 8 -13.23 3.06 -8.35
C PRO A 8 -12.57 1.87 -9.04
N HIS A 9 -11.99 0.92 -8.30
CA HIS A 9 -11.32 -0.25 -8.88
C HIS A 9 -12.00 -1.58 -8.54
N SER A 10 -13.13 -1.58 -7.84
CA SER A 10 -13.84 -2.80 -7.46
C SER A 10 -15.33 -2.70 -7.77
N PHE A 11 -15.91 -3.81 -8.21
CA PHE A 11 -17.37 -3.98 -8.35
C PHE A 11 -18.05 -4.34 -7.02
N SER A 12 -17.25 -4.75 -6.04
CA SER A 12 -17.72 -5.30 -4.78
C SER A 12 -18.50 -4.30 -3.94
N ARG A 13 -19.48 -4.82 -3.20
CA ARG A 13 -20.40 -4.05 -2.34
C ARG A 13 -20.32 -4.51 -0.87
N PRO A 14 -19.20 -4.24 -0.18
CA PRO A 14 -19.01 -4.66 1.21
C PRO A 14 -20.00 -4.02 2.20
N GLU A 15 -20.67 -2.94 1.80
CA GLU A 15 -21.78 -2.32 2.54
C GLU A 15 -23.06 -3.18 2.58
N PHE A 16 -23.19 -4.18 1.69
CA PHE A 16 -24.34 -5.11 1.66
C PHE A 16 -23.96 -6.53 2.09
N ALA A 17 -22.87 -7.06 1.53
CA ALA A 17 -22.36 -8.40 1.84
C ALA A 17 -20.83 -8.36 1.88
N ARG A 18 -20.23 -8.85 2.96
CA ARG A 18 -18.79 -8.77 3.22
C ARG A 18 -18.20 -10.15 3.44
N VAL A 19 -17.13 -10.47 2.71
CA VAL A 19 -16.34 -11.69 2.95
C VAL A 19 -15.53 -11.52 4.24
N THR A 20 -15.63 -12.50 5.15
CA THR A 20 -14.94 -12.50 6.45
C THR A 20 -13.89 -13.60 6.57
N ASN A 21 -14.07 -14.70 5.83
CA ASN A 21 -13.10 -15.79 5.75
C ASN A 21 -13.05 -16.41 4.35
N ILE A 22 -11.86 -16.83 3.93
CA ILE A 22 -11.63 -17.56 2.68
C ILE A 22 -10.87 -18.86 2.96
N HIS A 23 -11.36 -19.98 2.45
CA HIS A 23 -10.59 -21.22 2.37
C HIS A 23 -10.24 -21.52 0.91
N LEU A 24 -8.95 -21.69 0.61
CA LEU A 24 -8.45 -22.01 -0.72
C LEU A 24 -7.94 -23.45 -0.76
N GLU A 25 -8.43 -24.25 -1.71
CA GLU A 25 -7.85 -25.55 -2.04
C GLU A 25 -7.42 -25.50 -3.51
N LEU A 26 -6.12 -25.39 -3.75
CA LEU A 26 -5.56 -25.14 -5.09
C LEU A 26 -4.50 -26.15 -5.45
N TYR A 27 -4.57 -26.65 -6.68
CA TYR A 27 -3.55 -27.45 -7.33
C TYR A 27 -2.74 -26.56 -8.29
N VAL A 28 -1.42 -26.67 -8.20
CA VAL A 28 -0.48 -25.93 -9.04
C VAL A 28 -0.09 -26.78 -10.25
N ASP A 29 -0.54 -26.38 -11.44
CA ASP A 29 -0.23 -27.04 -12.70
C ASP A 29 0.83 -26.24 -13.46
N PHE A 30 2.10 -26.63 -13.32
CA PHE A 30 3.22 -26.00 -14.03
C PHE A 30 3.21 -26.29 -15.54
N TYR A 31 2.55 -27.35 -16.01
CA TYR A 31 2.50 -27.68 -17.44
C TYR A 31 1.50 -26.78 -18.17
N ARG A 32 0.32 -26.58 -17.57
CA ARG A 32 -0.73 -25.71 -18.11
C ARG A 32 -0.60 -24.26 -17.64
N THR A 33 0.32 -23.98 -16.71
CA THR A 33 0.52 -22.68 -16.05
C THR A 33 -0.76 -22.12 -15.44
N VAL A 34 -1.47 -22.95 -14.68
CA VAL A 34 -2.73 -22.57 -14.03
C VAL A 34 -2.79 -23.03 -12.57
N LEU A 35 -3.52 -22.26 -11.76
CA LEU A 35 -4.04 -22.71 -10.47
C LEU A 35 -5.46 -23.21 -10.67
N LYS A 36 -5.72 -24.45 -10.27
CA LYS A 36 -7.03 -25.10 -10.40
C LYS A 36 -7.52 -25.55 -9.04
N GLY A 37 -8.78 -25.29 -8.71
CA GLY A 37 -9.35 -25.82 -7.47
C GLY A 37 -10.62 -25.12 -7.07
N LYS A 38 -10.76 -24.85 -5.77
CA LYS A 38 -11.94 -24.20 -5.21
C LYS A 38 -11.61 -23.16 -4.15
N ALA A 39 -12.46 -22.15 -4.07
CA ALA A 39 -12.49 -21.15 -3.00
C ALA A 39 -13.81 -21.26 -2.25
N ILE A 40 -13.76 -21.37 -0.92
CA ILE A 40 -14.93 -21.34 -0.05
C ILE A 40 -14.93 -20.00 0.67
N LEU A 41 -15.94 -19.17 0.39
CA LEU A 41 -16.07 -17.83 0.98
C LEU A 41 -17.12 -17.87 2.09
N THR A 42 -16.74 -17.41 3.28
CA THR A 42 -17.70 -17.12 4.36
C THR A 42 -18.09 -15.65 4.28
N ILE A 43 -19.39 -15.39 4.21
CA ILE A 43 -19.95 -14.09 3.89
C ILE A 43 -20.89 -13.66 5.01
N GLU A 44 -20.64 -12.47 5.54
CA GLU A 44 -21.54 -11.75 6.46
C GLU A 44 -22.45 -10.84 5.63
N LYS A 45 -23.76 -11.08 5.68
CA LYS A 45 -24.78 -10.21 5.09
C LYS A 45 -25.15 -9.12 6.10
N LYS A 46 -25.30 -7.87 5.63
CA LYS A 46 -25.75 -6.77 6.51
C LYS A 46 -27.22 -6.85 6.88
N LYS A 47 -28.05 -7.42 6.00
CA LYS A 47 -29.49 -7.64 6.20
C LYS A 47 -29.89 -8.99 5.61
N HIS A 48 -30.93 -9.63 6.16
CA HIS A 48 -31.48 -10.88 5.63
C HIS A 48 -32.01 -10.75 4.20
N SER A 49 -32.47 -9.56 3.81
CA SER A 49 -33.00 -9.25 2.48
C SER A 49 -31.93 -9.24 1.37
N ILE A 50 -30.63 -9.30 1.72
CA ILE A 50 -29.56 -9.34 0.72
C ILE A 50 -29.48 -10.74 0.12
N THR A 51 -29.79 -10.84 -1.16
CA THR A 51 -29.85 -12.09 -1.92
C THR A 51 -28.63 -12.35 -2.77
N GLU A 52 -27.72 -11.38 -2.94
CA GLU A 52 -26.57 -11.54 -3.82
C GLU A 52 -25.27 -10.97 -3.22
N ILE A 53 -24.15 -11.46 -3.71
CA ILE A 53 -22.83 -10.88 -3.50
C ILE A 53 -22.18 -10.60 -4.86
N ILE A 54 -21.48 -9.48 -4.94
CA ILE A 54 -20.66 -9.12 -6.10
C ILE A 54 -19.19 -9.28 -5.71
N LEU A 55 -18.48 -10.08 -6.48
CA LEU A 55 -17.05 -10.32 -6.41
C LEU A 55 -16.34 -9.70 -7.62
N ASP A 56 -15.05 -9.48 -7.50
CA ASP A 56 -14.19 -9.08 -8.60
C ASP A 56 -13.58 -10.32 -9.26
N ASN A 57 -13.59 -10.33 -10.59
CA ASN A 57 -13.04 -11.41 -11.40
C ASN A 57 -12.15 -10.86 -12.50
N TYR A 58 -11.02 -11.50 -12.76
CA TYR A 58 -10.21 -11.22 -13.95
C TYR A 58 -9.84 -12.54 -14.63
N ALA A 59 -10.56 -12.83 -15.72
CA ALA A 59 -10.32 -14.00 -16.57
C ALA A 59 -10.29 -15.37 -15.84
N LEU A 60 -10.90 -15.49 -14.65
CA LEU A 60 -11.05 -16.80 -14.02
C LEU A 60 -12.12 -17.60 -14.77
N VAL A 61 -11.81 -18.86 -15.03
CA VAL A 61 -12.75 -19.82 -15.61
C VAL A 61 -13.56 -20.45 -14.49
N ILE A 62 -14.77 -19.95 -14.27
CA ILE A 62 -15.70 -20.46 -13.26
C ILE A 62 -16.38 -21.73 -13.79
N LYS A 63 -16.22 -22.85 -13.07
CA LYS A 63 -16.81 -24.14 -13.44
C LYS A 63 -18.18 -24.34 -12.82
N ARG A 64 -18.32 -24.06 -11.53
CA ARG A 64 -19.61 -24.08 -10.82
C ARG A 64 -19.52 -23.29 -9.52
N VAL A 65 -20.68 -22.86 -9.04
CA VAL A 65 -20.87 -22.26 -7.72
C VAL A 65 -21.91 -23.08 -6.96
N THR A 66 -21.58 -23.47 -5.74
CA THR A 66 -22.39 -24.38 -4.92
C THR A 66 -22.44 -23.93 -3.47
N ASN A 67 -23.46 -24.37 -2.73
CA ASN A 67 -23.46 -24.30 -1.27
C ASN A 67 -22.55 -25.42 -0.73
N PRO A 68 -21.52 -25.15 0.09
CA PRO A 68 -20.60 -26.17 0.57
C PRO A 68 -21.22 -27.19 1.54
N VAL A 69 -22.41 -26.92 2.07
CA VAL A 69 -23.10 -27.82 3.02
C VAL A 69 -24.16 -28.66 2.30
N THR A 70 -25.02 -28.02 1.52
CA THR A 70 -26.13 -28.72 0.84
C THR A 70 -25.77 -29.22 -0.56
N GLU A 71 -24.60 -28.83 -1.08
CA GLU A 71 -24.14 -29.07 -2.45
C GLU A 71 -25.06 -28.50 -3.55
N ALA A 72 -26.08 -27.72 -3.17
CA ALA A 72 -27.01 -27.11 -4.09
C ALA A 72 -26.30 -26.09 -5.00
N PHE A 73 -26.62 -26.11 -6.29
CA PHE A 73 -26.12 -25.14 -7.26
C PHE A 73 -26.65 -23.73 -6.93
N LEU A 74 -25.78 -22.74 -7.04
CA LEU A 74 -26.10 -21.34 -6.89
C LEU A 74 -25.99 -20.65 -8.25
N GLU A 75 -27.01 -19.87 -8.60
CA GLU A 75 -27.00 -19.07 -9.82
C GLU A 75 -25.93 -17.98 -9.74
N TYR A 76 -25.23 -17.78 -10.85
CA TYR A 76 -24.24 -16.73 -10.97
C TYR A 76 -24.25 -16.10 -12.36
N SER A 77 -23.74 -14.88 -12.44
CA SER A 77 -23.54 -14.17 -13.69
C SER A 77 -22.19 -13.47 -13.71
N ILE A 78 -21.57 -13.41 -14.88
CA ILE A 78 -20.34 -12.67 -15.12
C ILE A 78 -20.70 -11.47 -16.01
N GLY A 79 -20.38 -10.27 -15.54
CA GLY A 79 -20.65 -9.03 -16.26
C GLY A 79 -19.68 -8.80 -17.43
N HIS A 80 -19.91 -7.71 -18.15
CA HIS A 80 -19.03 -7.29 -19.24
C HIS A 80 -17.60 -7.00 -18.76
N GLN A 81 -16.64 -7.19 -19.67
CA GLN A 81 -15.24 -6.90 -19.42
C GLN A 81 -15.03 -5.39 -19.29
N HIS A 82 -14.36 -4.99 -18.21
CA HIS A 82 -13.91 -3.65 -17.89
C HIS A 82 -12.38 -3.64 -17.75
N ILE A 83 -11.77 -2.46 -17.71
CA ILE A 83 -10.31 -2.33 -17.55
C ILE A 83 -9.79 -3.02 -16.27
N VAL A 84 -10.62 -3.06 -15.22
CA VAL A 84 -10.32 -3.69 -13.92
C VAL A 84 -10.77 -5.17 -13.82
N GLY A 85 -11.26 -5.77 -14.91
CA GLY A 85 -11.84 -7.12 -14.92
C GLY A 85 -13.34 -7.13 -15.14
N SER A 86 -14.07 -8.14 -14.65
CA SER A 86 -15.52 -8.26 -14.74
C SER A 86 -16.16 -8.44 -13.37
N SER A 87 -17.42 -8.01 -13.24
CA SER A 87 -18.22 -8.27 -12.04
C SER A 87 -18.64 -9.74 -12.03
N PHE A 88 -18.48 -10.42 -10.90
CA PHE A 88 -18.95 -11.78 -10.71
C PHE A 88 -20.01 -11.81 -9.61
N THR A 89 -21.28 -11.89 -10.03
CA THR A 89 -22.44 -11.84 -9.13
C THR A 89 -22.93 -13.24 -8.83
N VAL A 90 -23.08 -13.58 -7.55
CA VAL A 90 -23.55 -14.89 -7.09
C VAL A 90 -24.79 -14.70 -6.22
N GLN A 91 -25.85 -15.49 -6.50
CA GLN A 91 -27.03 -15.55 -5.64
C GLN A 91 -26.70 -16.32 -4.35
N LEU A 92 -26.93 -15.67 -3.21
CA LEU A 92 -26.67 -16.20 -1.89
C LEU A 92 -27.83 -17.09 -1.43
N PRO A 93 -27.53 -18.19 -0.71
CA PRO A 93 -28.57 -19.03 -0.13
C PRO A 93 -29.43 -18.22 0.87
N LYS A 94 -30.72 -18.55 0.95
CA LYS A 94 -31.61 -17.99 1.97
C LYS A 94 -31.12 -18.43 3.35
N THR A 95 -31.09 -17.50 4.30
CA THR A 95 -30.71 -17.76 5.69
C THR A 95 -31.99 -17.85 6.49
N GLU A 96 -32.29 -19.02 7.08
CA GLU A 96 -33.60 -19.33 7.68
C GLU A 96 -33.80 -18.74 9.09
N GLU A 97 -32.78 -18.19 9.73
CA GLU A 97 -32.88 -17.68 11.10
C GLU A 97 -33.14 -16.17 11.14
N GLU A 98 -34.40 -15.76 11.38
CA GLU A 98 -34.78 -14.36 11.66
C GLU A 98 -34.52 -13.93 13.11
N TYR A 99 -34.18 -14.88 13.99
CA TYR A 99 -34.09 -14.70 15.44
C TYR A 99 -32.66 -14.81 15.95
N SER A 100 -31.80 -13.86 15.59
CA SER A 100 -30.61 -13.59 16.39
C SER A 100 -30.15 -12.15 16.20
N ASP A 101 -29.61 -11.53 17.26
CA ASP A 101 -28.89 -10.25 17.19
C ASP A 101 -27.59 -10.34 16.35
N PHE A 102 -27.31 -11.49 15.75
CA PHE A 102 -26.13 -11.77 14.94
C PHE A 102 -26.43 -11.53 13.46
N LYS A 103 -25.45 -10.95 12.76
CA LYS A 103 -25.55 -10.74 11.33
C LYS A 103 -25.62 -12.09 10.60
N PRO A 104 -26.55 -12.28 9.65
CA PRO A 104 -26.68 -13.54 8.94
C PRO A 104 -25.40 -13.89 8.19
N THR A 105 -24.89 -15.10 8.43
CA THR A 105 -23.72 -15.63 7.74
C THR A 105 -24.09 -16.75 6.79
N CYS A 106 -23.39 -16.84 5.66
CA CYS A 106 -23.56 -17.93 4.71
C CYS A 106 -22.20 -18.29 4.09
N LYS A 107 -22.15 -19.46 3.44
CA LYS A 107 -20.96 -19.90 2.71
C LYS A 107 -21.30 -20.23 1.27
N ILE A 108 -20.37 -19.91 0.38
CA ILE A 108 -20.43 -20.31 -1.03
C ILE A 108 -19.10 -20.97 -1.42
N GLN A 109 -19.17 -21.98 -2.27
CA GLN A 109 -18.01 -22.68 -2.83
C GLN A 109 -17.96 -22.42 -4.34
N ILE A 110 -16.82 -21.94 -4.80
CA ILE A 110 -16.59 -21.60 -6.20
C ILE A 110 -15.47 -22.51 -6.71
N GLU A 111 -15.79 -23.39 -7.67
CA GLU A 111 -14.79 -24.16 -8.40
C GLU A 111 -14.33 -23.36 -9.62
N TYR A 112 -13.02 -23.16 -9.74
CA TYR A 112 -12.47 -22.29 -10.77
C TYR A 112 -11.07 -22.72 -11.21
N GLU A 113 -10.60 -22.06 -12.26
CA GLU A 113 -9.26 -22.18 -12.78
C GLU A 113 -8.76 -20.80 -13.23
N THR A 114 -7.50 -20.49 -12.98
CA THR A 114 -6.89 -19.23 -13.46
C THR A 114 -6.59 -19.30 -14.94
N SER A 115 -6.40 -18.14 -15.58
CA SER A 115 -5.86 -18.07 -16.93
C SER A 115 -4.33 -18.26 -16.92
N PRO A 116 -3.74 -18.94 -17.92
CA PRO A 116 -2.30 -18.90 -18.18
C PRO A 116 -1.75 -17.48 -18.33
N ASP A 117 -2.55 -16.58 -18.89
CA ASP A 117 -2.22 -15.17 -19.11
C ASP A 117 -2.59 -14.27 -17.91
N SER A 118 -2.71 -14.84 -16.70
CA SER A 118 -3.05 -14.06 -15.51
C SER A 118 -1.96 -13.00 -15.24
N PRO A 119 -2.31 -11.70 -15.13
CA PRO A 119 -1.34 -10.64 -14.85
C PRO A 119 -0.77 -10.73 -13.42
N ALA A 120 -1.36 -11.58 -12.58
CA ALA A 120 -0.96 -11.79 -11.20
C ALA A 120 0.00 -12.96 -11.02
N LEU A 121 0.11 -13.88 -11.99
CA LEU A 121 0.86 -15.13 -11.81
C LEU A 121 2.10 -15.15 -12.71
N TYR A 122 3.26 -15.31 -12.08
CA TYR A 122 4.55 -15.36 -12.75
C TYR A 122 5.06 -16.79 -12.72
N TRP A 123 4.97 -17.44 -13.87
CA TRP A 123 5.44 -18.80 -14.09
C TRP A 123 6.83 -18.76 -14.72
N LEU A 124 7.83 -19.27 -14.01
CA LEU A 124 9.19 -19.43 -14.51
C LEU A 124 9.44 -20.87 -14.93
N THR A 125 10.06 -21.02 -16.09
CA THR A 125 10.66 -22.30 -16.51
C THR A 125 11.89 -22.62 -15.66
N PRO A 126 12.33 -23.89 -15.60
CA PRO A 126 13.57 -24.25 -14.88
C PRO A 126 14.76 -23.38 -15.25
N ALA A 127 14.95 -23.06 -16.53
CA ALA A 127 16.06 -22.24 -17.02
C ALA A 127 16.04 -20.77 -16.52
N GLN A 128 14.88 -20.28 -16.06
CA GLN A 128 14.72 -18.95 -15.50
C GLN A 128 14.87 -18.92 -13.96
N THR A 129 15.02 -20.09 -13.33
CA THR A 129 15.29 -20.21 -11.88
C THR A 129 16.78 -20.16 -11.59
N ALA A 130 17.15 -19.88 -10.34
CA ALA A 130 18.56 -19.79 -9.94
C ALA A 130 19.28 -21.14 -10.02
N ASP A 131 18.59 -22.21 -9.62
CA ASP A 131 19.12 -23.57 -9.57
C ASP A 131 19.07 -24.26 -10.95
N GLY A 132 18.23 -23.79 -11.87
CA GLY A 132 18.13 -24.34 -13.23
C GLY A 132 17.41 -25.69 -13.34
N THR A 133 16.83 -26.19 -12.23
CA THR A 133 16.36 -27.58 -12.12
C THR A 133 14.84 -27.73 -12.13
N HIS A 134 14.11 -26.84 -11.45
CA HIS A 134 12.65 -26.91 -11.28
C HIS A 134 12.02 -25.58 -11.66
N PRO A 135 10.76 -25.56 -12.14
CA PRO A 135 10.04 -24.31 -12.37
C PRO A 135 9.75 -23.54 -11.07
N PHE A 136 9.33 -22.30 -11.19
CA PHE A 136 8.95 -21.45 -10.05
C PHE A 136 7.64 -20.72 -10.33
N LEU A 137 6.78 -20.59 -9.33
CA LEU A 137 5.57 -19.78 -9.38
C LEU A 137 5.65 -18.69 -8.31
N LEU A 138 5.32 -17.46 -8.68
CA LEU A 138 5.03 -16.36 -7.76
C LEU A 138 3.69 -15.72 -8.13
N SER A 139 2.81 -15.50 -7.16
CA SER A 139 1.70 -14.57 -7.32
C SER A 139 2.13 -13.15 -6.89
N ASN A 140 1.77 -12.12 -7.64
CA ASN A 140 1.82 -10.74 -7.19
C ASN A 140 0.43 -10.12 -7.28
N ASN A 141 -0.24 -10.06 -6.14
CA ASN A 141 -1.64 -9.63 -6.07
C ASN A 141 -1.80 -8.11 -5.89
N LYS A 142 -0.69 -7.37 -5.71
CA LYS A 142 -0.73 -5.91 -5.61
C LYS A 142 -1.00 -5.31 -6.99
N LEU A 143 -1.96 -4.40 -7.16
CA LEU A 143 -2.87 -3.83 -6.16
C LEU A 143 -4.27 -4.44 -6.26
N THR A 144 -4.74 -4.67 -7.48
CA THR A 144 -6.08 -5.19 -7.79
C THR A 144 -6.00 -6.49 -8.59
N PHE A 145 -4.98 -7.30 -8.29
CA PHE A 145 -4.67 -8.51 -9.06
C PHE A 145 -5.03 -9.80 -8.33
N ALA A 146 -5.46 -9.74 -7.06
CA ALA A 146 -5.95 -10.91 -6.35
C ALA A 146 -7.14 -11.57 -7.08
N ARG A 147 -8.00 -10.75 -7.72
CA ARG A 147 -9.12 -11.20 -8.58
C ARG A 147 -8.71 -12.05 -9.78
N ALA A 148 -7.44 -12.06 -10.16
CA ALA A 148 -6.89 -12.89 -11.23
C ALA A 148 -6.24 -14.19 -10.71
N VAL A 149 -6.24 -14.39 -9.39
CA VAL A 149 -5.73 -15.57 -8.69
C VAL A 149 -6.85 -16.34 -8.02
N PHE A 150 -7.80 -15.66 -7.37
CA PHE A 150 -8.96 -16.28 -6.71
C PHE A 150 -10.16 -15.33 -6.71
N PRO A 151 -11.41 -15.85 -6.71
CA PRO A 151 -12.60 -15.00 -6.67
C PRO A 151 -12.73 -14.34 -5.29
N CYS A 152 -12.72 -13.01 -5.24
CA CYS A 152 -12.79 -12.27 -3.98
C CYS A 152 -13.37 -10.87 -4.14
N GLN A 153 -13.64 -10.19 -3.02
CA GLN A 153 -13.85 -8.75 -3.01
C GLN A 153 -12.50 -8.06 -3.03
N ASP A 154 -12.01 -7.70 -4.21
CA ASP A 154 -10.62 -7.28 -4.41
C ASP A 154 -10.46 -5.77 -4.22
N THR A 155 -10.61 -5.37 -2.96
CA THR A 155 -10.52 -3.99 -2.47
C THR A 155 -9.80 -3.96 -1.13
N PRO A 156 -8.94 -2.96 -0.85
CA PRO A 156 -8.26 -2.83 0.43
C PRO A 156 -9.22 -2.49 1.59
N SER A 157 -10.48 -2.14 1.29
CA SER A 157 -11.56 -1.92 2.28
C SER A 157 -12.09 -3.22 2.92
N VAL A 158 -11.87 -4.37 2.27
CA VAL A 158 -12.29 -5.68 2.77
C VAL A 158 -11.09 -6.42 3.32
N LYS A 159 -11.19 -6.81 4.60
CA LYS A 159 -10.21 -7.68 5.25
C LYS A 159 -10.89 -8.98 5.68
N PHE A 160 -10.19 -10.08 5.52
CA PHE A 160 -10.65 -11.42 5.86
C PHE A 160 -9.52 -12.25 6.46
N SER A 161 -9.89 -13.25 7.25
CA SER A 161 -8.96 -14.32 7.62
C SER A 161 -8.92 -15.35 6.49
N TYR A 162 -7.84 -16.12 6.36
CA TYR A 162 -7.81 -17.16 5.34
C TYR A 162 -7.09 -18.43 5.76
N THR A 163 -7.44 -19.49 5.07
CA THR A 163 -6.75 -20.78 5.14
C THR A 163 -6.50 -21.28 3.72
N ALA A 164 -5.40 -22.00 3.51
CA ALA A 164 -5.06 -22.50 2.20
C ALA A 164 -4.41 -23.88 2.27
N THR A 165 -4.85 -24.76 1.38
CA THR A 165 -4.27 -26.06 1.09
C THR A 165 -3.78 -26.02 -0.35
N ILE A 166 -2.46 -25.97 -0.53
CA ILE A 166 -1.83 -25.89 -1.86
C ILE A 166 -1.21 -27.24 -2.18
N ILE A 167 -1.66 -27.86 -3.26
CA ILE A 167 -1.22 -29.17 -3.71
C ILE A 167 -0.16 -28.98 -4.80
N VAL A 168 1.04 -29.50 -4.53
CA VAL A 168 2.20 -29.41 -5.42
C VAL A 168 2.91 -30.77 -5.51
N PRO A 169 3.74 -31.01 -6.54
CA PRO A 169 4.58 -32.21 -6.59
C PRO A 169 5.56 -32.26 -5.40
N LYS A 170 6.03 -33.46 -5.03
CA LYS A 170 6.80 -33.70 -3.80
C LYS A 170 8.10 -32.89 -3.67
N ASP A 171 8.72 -32.51 -4.79
CA ASP A 171 10.00 -31.81 -4.81
C ASP A 171 9.86 -30.28 -4.66
N PHE A 172 8.64 -29.77 -4.46
CA PHE A 172 8.37 -28.35 -4.29
C PHE A 172 8.07 -27.98 -2.84
N THR A 173 8.55 -26.80 -2.46
CA THR A 173 8.18 -26.12 -1.22
C THR A 173 7.17 -25.02 -1.55
N VAL A 174 6.07 -24.98 -0.79
CA VAL A 174 5.09 -23.88 -0.86
C VAL A 174 5.39 -22.86 0.22
N VAL A 175 5.33 -21.60 -0.15
CA VAL A 175 5.47 -20.45 0.74
C VAL A 175 4.26 -19.54 0.54
N MET A 176 3.62 -19.13 1.63
CA MET A 176 2.49 -18.20 1.62
C MET A 176 2.63 -17.16 2.73
N SER A 177 1.85 -16.08 2.64
CA SER A 177 1.70 -15.06 3.69
C SER A 177 0.85 -15.53 4.89
N ALA A 178 1.16 -16.72 5.38
CA ALA A 178 0.45 -17.43 6.44
C ALA A 178 1.37 -18.43 7.16
N LEU A 179 0.99 -18.82 8.37
CA LEU A 179 1.73 -19.82 9.14
C LEU A 179 1.42 -21.23 8.63
N SER A 180 2.44 -22.08 8.48
CA SER A 180 2.32 -23.43 7.95
C SER A 180 2.32 -24.49 9.06
N GLN A 181 1.25 -25.29 9.14
CA GLN A 181 1.11 -26.48 10.01
C GLN A 181 0.33 -27.59 9.28
N ASN A 182 0.75 -27.96 8.05
CA ASN A 182 0.03 -28.78 7.05
C ASN A 182 -1.03 -28.04 6.23
N VAL A 183 -1.77 -27.13 6.86
CA VAL A 183 -2.65 -26.15 6.20
C VAL A 183 -2.09 -24.77 6.53
N PHE A 184 -2.01 -23.89 5.53
CA PHE A 184 -1.63 -22.51 5.77
C PHE A 184 -2.79 -21.79 6.43
N LYS A 185 -2.54 -21.12 7.56
CA LYS A 185 -3.57 -20.38 8.30
C LYS A 185 -3.08 -18.98 8.62
N ASN A 186 -3.88 -17.99 8.24
CA ASN A 186 -3.76 -16.62 8.72
C ASN A 186 -5.06 -16.23 9.43
N SER A 187 -5.02 -16.26 10.76
CA SER A 187 -6.16 -15.89 11.62
C SER A 187 -6.39 -14.38 11.66
N LYS A 188 -5.37 -13.59 11.31
CA LYS A 188 -5.43 -12.13 11.32
C LYS A 188 -6.06 -11.64 10.03
N GLN A 189 -6.86 -10.60 10.13
CA GLN A 189 -7.60 -10.07 8.98
C GLN A 189 -6.65 -9.30 8.06
N VAL A 190 -6.56 -9.74 6.80
CA VAL A 190 -5.71 -9.14 5.77
C VAL A 190 -6.54 -8.78 4.54
N ALA A 191 -6.06 -7.82 3.76
CA ALA A 191 -6.66 -7.47 2.47
C ALA A 191 -6.28 -8.48 1.38
N SER A 192 -7.05 -8.52 0.29
CA SER A 192 -6.88 -9.47 -0.82
C SER A 192 -5.46 -9.47 -1.43
N TYR A 193 -4.88 -8.28 -1.64
CA TYR A 193 -3.53 -8.14 -2.21
C TYR A 193 -2.41 -8.73 -1.34
N ALA A 194 -2.68 -9.00 -0.06
CA ALA A 194 -1.70 -9.53 0.87
C ALA A 194 -1.65 -11.07 0.90
N VAL A 195 -2.57 -11.75 0.21
CA VAL A 195 -2.52 -13.21 0.01
C VAL A 195 -1.52 -13.47 -1.10
N ILE A 196 -0.40 -14.14 -0.83
CA ILE A 196 0.62 -14.46 -1.83
C ILE A 196 0.95 -15.94 -1.77
N ILE A 197 1.18 -16.53 -2.94
CA ILE A 197 1.60 -17.91 -3.15
C ILE A 197 2.94 -17.88 -3.90
N ALA A 198 3.94 -18.55 -3.35
CA ALA A 198 5.16 -18.89 -4.04
C ALA A 198 5.41 -20.40 -3.97
N VAL A 199 5.80 -21.00 -5.09
CA VAL A 199 6.07 -22.44 -5.19
C VAL A 199 7.33 -22.65 -5.98
N GLY A 200 8.29 -23.36 -5.40
CA GLY A 200 9.58 -23.64 -6.03
C GLY A 200 10.41 -24.63 -5.23
N SER A 201 11.59 -24.97 -5.76
CA SER A 201 12.60 -25.74 -5.03
C SER A 201 13.31 -24.84 -4.00
N LEU A 202 12.62 -24.53 -2.89
CA LEU A 202 13.11 -23.62 -1.84
C LEU A 202 13.61 -24.39 -0.62
N GLN A 203 14.81 -24.04 -0.16
CA GLN A 203 15.35 -24.44 1.13
C GLN A 203 14.95 -23.45 2.22
N LYS A 204 14.72 -23.97 3.42
CA LYS A 204 14.43 -23.17 4.62
C LYS A 204 15.64 -23.17 5.55
N LYS A 205 16.07 -21.99 6.00
CA LYS A 205 17.06 -21.83 7.07
C LYS A 205 16.51 -20.89 8.15
N HIS A 206 16.85 -21.19 9.40
CA HIS A 206 16.48 -20.35 10.54
C HIS A 206 17.40 -19.12 10.62
N LEU A 207 16.83 -17.94 10.89
CA LEU A 207 17.58 -16.68 11.04
C LEU A 207 17.55 -16.13 12.47
N SER A 208 16.36 -15.96 13.05
CA SER A 208 16.16 -15.41 14.40
C SER A 208 14.97 -16.08 15.10
N ILE A 209 14.72 -15.71 16.36
CA ILE A 209 13.59 -16.19 17.17
C ILE A 209 12.25 -16.22 16.42
N ARG A 210 12.02 -15.23 15.53
CA ARG A 210 10.76 -15.07 14.78
C ARG A 210 10.93 -15.00 13.26
N SER A 211 12.12 -15.32 12.73
CA SER A 211 12.42 -15.21 11.30
C SER A 211 13.13 -16.43 10.74
N ASN A 212 12.67 -16.88 9.57
CA ASN A 212 13.37 -17.83 8.69
C ASN A 212 13.67 -17.16 7.35
N VAL A 213 14.61 -17.74 6.61
CA VAL A 213 14.82 -17.44 5.20
C VAL A 213 14.49 -18.66 4.33
N PHE A 214 13.82 -18.38 3.22
CA PHE A 214 13.51 -19.31 2.15
C PHE A 214 14.23 -18.84 0.89
N ALA A 215 14.97 -19.71 0.23
CA ALA A 215 15.66 -19.38 -1.03
C ALA A 215 15.95 -20.66 -1.81
N GLU A 216 16.19 -20.52 -3.11
CA GLU A 216 16.79 -21.59 -3.93
C GLU A 216 18.17 -21.97 -3.38
N LYS A 217 18.61 -23.21 -3.65
CA LYS A 217 19.84 -23.77 -3.06
C LYS A 217 21.06 -22.90 -3.36
N LYS A 218 21.10 -22.28 -4.54
CA LYS A 218 22.16 -21.37 -4.97
C LYS A 218 22.29 -20.08 -4.15
N PHE A 219 21.22 -19.60 -3.52
CA PHE A 219 21.21 -18.31 -2.80
C PHE A 219 21.04 -18.45 -1.28
N ILE A 220 20.77 -19.65 -0.77
CA ILE A 220 20.42 -19.84 0.64
C ILE A 220 21.54 -19.45 1.59
N ASN A 221 22.81 -19.72 1.24
CA ASN A 221 23.95 -19.42 2.11
C ASN A 221 24.25 -17.92 2.12
N GLU A 222 24.16 -17.28 0.96
CA GLU A 222 24.31 -15.85 0.76
C GLU A 222 23.20 -15.08 1.47
N ALA A 223 21.97 -15.57 1.42
CA ALA A 223 20.84 -14.99 2.13
C ALA A 223 21.03 -15.10 3.65
N VAL A 224 21.45 -16.26 4.15
CA VAL A 224 21.80 -16.41 5.57
C VAL A 224 22.92 -15.43 5.93
N TYR A 225 24.00 -15.36 5.16
CA TYR A 225 25.10 -14.43 5.44
C TYR A 225 24.63 -12.97 5.50
N THR A 226 23.81 -12.54 4.54
CA THR A 226 23.25 -11.18 4.46
C THR A 226 22.39 -10.83 5.68
N PHE A 227 21.60 -11.79 6.18
CA PHE A 227 20.60 -11.53 7.23
C PHE A 227 21.02 -11.97 8.65
N ARG A 228 22.12 -12.70 8.80
CA ARG A 228 22.55 -13.32 10.07
C ARG A 228 23.10 -12.32 11.10
N THR A 229 23.37 -11.07 10.71
CA THR A 229 23.96 -10.03 11.57
C THR A 229 23.05 -9.52 12.69
N GLY A 230 21.84 -10.08 12.86
CA GLY A 230 20.86 -9.62 13.87
C GLY A 230 20.19 -8.29 13.53
N VAL A 231 20.57 -7.68 12.40
CA VAL A 231 20.04 -6.39 11.94
C VAL A 231 18.51 -6.44 11.77
N ILE A 232 17.96 -7.55 11.30
CA ILE A 232 16.51 -7.73 11.14
C ILE A 232 15.77 -7.64 12.47
N GLU A 233 16.29 -8.33 13.50
CA GLU A 233 15.65 -8.31 14.81
C GLU A 233 15.72 -6.90 15.41
N LYS A 234 16.88 -6.25 15.31
CA LYS A 234 17.04 -4.85 15.73
C LYS A 234 16.09 -3.90 14.97
N MET A 235 15.87 -4.12 13.67
CA MET A 235 14.87 -3.36 12.89
C MET A 235 13.46 -3.58 13.39
N LEU A 236 13.09 -4.83 13.68
CA LEU A 236 11.76 -5.17 14.18
C LEU A 236 11.54 -4.55 15.57
N GLU A 237 12.50 -4.67 16.49
CA GLU A 237 12.46 -4.03 17.81
C GLU A 237 12.32 -2.50 17.68
N THR A 238 13.12 -1.89 16.82
CA THR A 238 13.04 -0.44 16.55
C THR A 238 11.68 -0.05 15.97
N ALA A 239 11.12 -0.88 15.08
CA ALA A 239 9.80 -0.64 14.50
C ALA A 239 8.68 -0.80 15.55
N GLU A 240 8.80 -1.76 16.47
CA GLU A 240 7.89 -1.95 17.60
C GLU A 240 7.93 -0.76 18.56
N ASP A 241 9.13 -0.23 18.84
CA ASP A 241 9.31 0.97 19.64
C ASP A 241 8.70 2.22 18.98
N LEU A 242 8.67 2.30 17.65
CA LEU A 242 8.11 3.42 16.90
C LEU A 242 6.59 3.33 16.73
N CYS A 243 6.07 2.13 16.45
CA CYS A 243 4.72 1.93 15.93
C CYS A 243 3.81 1.09 16.85
N GLY A 244 4.35 0.52 17.92
CA GLY A 244 3.66 -0.42 18.81
C GLY A 244 3.90 -1.88 18.39
N SER A 245 3.38 -2.82 19.17
CA SER A 245 3.69 -4.26 19.06
C SER A 245 3.53 -4.86 17.66
N TYR A 246 4.42 -5.81 17.32
CA TYR A 246 4.35 -6.52 16.05
C TYR A 246 3.23 -7.57 16.06
N PHE A 247 2.22 -7.38 15.22
CA PHE A 247 1.04 -8.22 15.24
C PHE A 247 1.13 -9.47 14.37
N TRP A 248 2.19 -9.82 13.65
CA TRP A 248 2.14 -10.91 12.64
C TRP A 248 2.81 -12.24 13.03
N ASP A 249 3.14 -12.41 14.32
CA ASP A 249 3.82 -13.58 14.91
C ASP A 249 5.25 -13.84 14.40
N ARG A 250 5.41 -13.96 13.07
CA ARG A 250 6.68 -14.23 12.40
C ARG A 250 6.99 -13.16 11.35
N TYR A 251 8.25 -13.02 11.01
CA TYR A 251 8.72 -12.22 9.88
C TYR A 251 9.74 -13.04 9.08
N ASP A 252 9.25 -13.93 8.23
CA ASP A 252 10.10 -14.74 7.37
C ASP A 252 10.47 -13.96 6.09
N ILE A 253 11.52 -14.39 5.40
CA ILE A 253 12.00 -13.78 4.15
C ILE A 253 12.06 -14.83 3.07
N CYS A 254 11.51 -14.57 1.89
CA CYS A 254 11.66 -15.42 0.72
C CYS A 254 12.49 -14.68 -0.34
N VAL A 255 13.70 -15.15 -0.61
CA VAL A 255 14.54 -14.61 -1.67
C VAL A 255 14.02 -15.09 -3.03
N LEU A 256 13.73 -14.14 -3.91
CA LEU A 256 13.21 -14.40 -5.24
C LEU A 256 14.32 -14.72 -6.25
N PRO A 257 14.03 -15.54 -7.28
CA PRO A 257 14.92 -15.74 -8.41
C PRO A 257 15.30 -14.42 -9.09
N PRO A 258 16.49 -14.28 -9.71
CA PRO A 258 16.96 -13.02 -10.30
C PRO A 258 16.02 -12.44 -11.37
N CYS A 259 15.34 -13.29 -12.14
CA CYS A 259 14.34 -12.87 -13.13
C CYS A 259 13.15 -12.11 -12.50
N LEU A 260 12.87 -12.36 -11.21
CA LEU A 260 11.84 -11.69 -10.43
C LEU A 260 12.43 -10.64 -9.48
N GLY A 261 13.72 -10.33 -9.59
CA GLY A 261 14.43 -9.41 -8.70
C GLY A 261 14.00 -7.94 -8.76
N HIS A 262 13.05 -7.60 -9.64
CA HIS A 262 12.43 -6.27 -9.69
C HIS A 262 11.15 -6.17 -8.86
N PHE A 263 10.64 -7.31 -8.35
CA PHE A 263 9.47 -7.32 -7.47
C PHE A 263 9.89 -7.10 -6.02
N GLU A 264 9.22 -6.14 -5.38
CA GLU A 264 9.19 -5.99 -3.94
C GLU A 264 7.76 -6.33 -3.50
N ILE A 265 7.60 -7.49 -2.84
CA ILE A 265 6.31 -7.96 -2.36
C ILE A 265 6.38 -8.11 -0.86
N GLU A 266 5.84 -7.11 -0.18
CA GLU A 266 5.72 -7.05 1.26
C GLU A 266 4.37 -7.62 1.66
N CYS A 267 4.40 -8.62 2.55
CA CYS A 267 3.21 -9.28 3.06
C CYS A 267 3.30 -9.54 4.56
N PRO A 268 2.14 -9.73 5.21
CA PRO A 268 2.07 -10.28 6.55
C PRO A 268 2.83 -11.61 6.64
N CYS A 269 3.55 -11.81 7.74
CA CYS A 269 4.33 -13.02 8.05
C CYS A 269 5.55 -13.30 7.17
N ILE A 270 5.58 -12.83 5.92
CA ILE A 270 6.68 -13.08 4.99
C ILE A 270 6.89 -11.93 4.01
N THR A 271 8.15 -11.58 3.76
CA THR A 271 8.53 -10.60 2.74
C THR A 271 9.29 -11.29 1.61
N PHE A 272 8.94 -10.97 0.37
CA PHE A 272 9.69 -11.43 -0.80
C PHE A 272 10.76 -10.42 -1.18
N PHE A 273 12.00 -10.89 -1.21
CA PHE A 273 13.19 -10.06 -1.31
C PHE A 273 13.96 -10.37 -2.59
N SER A 274 14.47 -9.34 -3.25
CA SER A 274 15.24 -9.50 -4.48
C SER A 274 16.59 -10.17 -4.21
N SER A 275 16.96 -11.17 -5.01
CA SER A 275 18.31 -11.76 -4.97
C SER A 275 19.40 -10.77 -5.40
N ASN A 276 19.06 -9.70 -6.13
CA ASN A 276 20.02 -8.66 -6.54
C ASN A 276 20.48 -7.78 -5.37
N LEU A 277 19.73 -7.79 -4.27
CA LEU A 277 20.04 -7.06 -3.03
C LEU A 277 20.70 -7.98 -1.98
N LEU A 278 21.13 -9.18 -2.36
CA LEU A 278 22.03 -9.96 -1.52
C LEU A 278 23.41 -9.28 -1.52
N TYR A 279 24.28 -9.63 -0.58
CA TYR A 279 25.60 -9.02 -0.31
C TYR A 279 25.63 -7.83 0.65
N GLY A 280 24.48 -7.36 1.12
CA GLY A 280 24.40 -6.65 2.40
C GLY A 280 24.91 -5.21 2.42
N ASP A 281 25.04 -4.57 1.26
CA ASP A 281 25.26 -3.12 1.19
C ASP A 281 24.05 -2.38 1.81
N ASP A 282 24.27 -1.12 2.22
CA ASP A 282 23.27 -0.29 2.89
C ASP A 282 21.92 -0.23 2.13
N CYS A 283 21.92 -0.38 0.81
CA CYS A 283 20.70 -0.47 -0.02
C CYS A 283 19.77 -1.63 0.38
N SER A 284 20.33 -2.78 0.72
CA SER A 284 19.60 -4.00 1.12
C SER A 284 18.88 -3.77 2.45
N ILE A 285 19.56 -3.09 3.36
CA ILE A 285 19.08 -2.73 4.70
C ILE A 285 17.94 -1.71 4.58
N SER A 286 18.08 -0.73 3.68
CA SER A 286 17.05 0.29 3.45
C SER A 286 15.76 -0.27 2.88
N SER A 287 15.84 -1.18 1.88
CA SER A 287 14.65 -1.86 1.34
C SER A 287 13.98 -2.72 2.42
N LEU A 288 14.76 -3.42 3.24
CA LEU A 288 14.21 -4.24 4.32
C LEU A 288 13.47 -3.41 5.39
N ALA A 289 14.04 -2.26 5.79
CA ALA A 289 13.38 -1.37 6.74
C ALA A 289 12.04 -0.85 6.23
N LEU A 290 11.96 -0.51 4.92
CA LEU A 290 10.70 -0.13 4.28
C LEU A 290 9.67 -1.27 4.32
N ASN A 291 10.11 -2.50 4.06
CA ASN A 291 9.24 -3.68 4.08
C ASN A 291 8.74 -3.99 5.49
N ILE A 292 9.59 -3.84 6.50
CA ILE A 292 9.20 -3.97 7.91
C ILE A 292 8.14 -2.92 8.27
N ALA A 293 8.35 -1.66 7.89
CA ALA A 293 7.40 -0.58 8.16
C ALA A 293 5.99 -0.82 7.57
N GLN A 294 5.90 -1.52 6.44
CA GLN A 294 4.61 -1.88 5.83
C GLN A 294 3.79 -2.88 6.68
N SER A 295 4.42 -3.59 7.61
CA SER A 295 3.71 -4.43 8.60
C SER A 295 2.69 -3.62 9.41
N TRP A 296 2.96 -2.34 9.65
CA TRP A 296 2.01 -1.40 10.24
C TRP A 296 1.27 -0.61 9.15
N ALA A 297 2.01 0.12 8.31
CA ALA A 297 1.48 0.99 7.27
C ALA A 297 1.21 0.23 5.96
N GLY A 298 0.03 -0.39 5.85
CA GLY A 298 -0.37 -1.14 4.66
C GLY A 298 -0.77 -2.58 4.92
N HIS A 299 -0.59 -3.08 6.14
CA HIS A 299 -1.15 -4.38 6.55
C HIS A 299 -2.05 -4.23 7.78
N LEU A 300 -1.54 -3.64 8.86
CA LEU A 300 -2.32 -3.41 10.07
C LEU A 300 -3.39 -2.34 9.84
N VAL A 301 -2.95 -1.16 9.40
CA VAL A 301 -3.82 -0.07 8.94
C VAL A 301 -3.76 -0.03 7.42
N THR A 302 -4.92 -0.08 6.76
CA THR A 302 -4.99 -0.02 5.31
C THR A 302 -5.78 1.20 4.82
N CYS A 303 -5.69 1.54 3.54
CA CYS A 303 -6.54 2.53 2.90
C CYS A 303 -7.86 1.91 2.46
N THR A 304 -8.93 2.70 2.34
CA THR A 304 -10.21 2.21 1.82
C THR A 304 -10.17 1.94 0.31
N ASN A 305 -9.37 2.70 -0.43
CA ASN A 305 -9.14 2.54 -1.86
C ASN A 305 -7.76 3.14 -2.23
N TYR A 306 -7.32 2.95 -3.47
CA TYR A 306 -5.99 3.37 -3.91
C TYR A 306 -5.81 4.88 -4.12
N ASN A 307 -6.87 5.68 -4.08
CA ASN A 307 -6.74 7.15 -4.04
C ASN A 307 -6.07 7.60 -2.73
N HIS A 308 -6.25 6.83 -1.65
CA HIS A 308 -5.65 7.11 -0.34
C HIS A 308 -4.34 6.34 -0.10
N PHE A 309 -3.69 5.81 -1.15
CA PHE A 309 -2.51 4.93 -0.99
C PHE A 309 -1.28 5.60 -0.38
N TRP A 310 -1.24 6.94 -0.31
CA TRP A 310 -0.20 7.65 0.43
C TRP A 310 -0.15 7.26 1.90
N LEU A 311 -1.29 6.91 2.51
CA LEU A 311 -1.36 6.40 3.88
C LEU A 311 -0.60 5.08 4.06
N HIS A 312 -0.39 4.32 2.99
CA HIS A 312 0.52 3.17 2.99
C HIS A 312 1.94 3.65 2.72
N LYS A 313 2.19 4.16 1.50
CA LYS A 313 3.55 4.34 1.00
C LYS A 313 4.30 5.42 1.76
N SER A 314 3.73 6.61 1.94
CA SER A 314 4.39 7.71 2.65
C SER A 314 4.65 7.38 4.12
N PHE A 315 3.71 6.73 4.81
CA PHE A 315 3.94 6.28 6.20
C PHE A 315 5.00 5.19 6.28
N SER A 316 5.00 4.22 5.37
CA SER A 316 6.03 3.18 5.34
C SER A 316 7.42 3.76 5.08
N MET A 317 7.53 4.76 4.21
CA MET A 317 8.79 5.46 3.92
C MET A 317 9.27 6.26 5.12
N PHE A 318 8.37 7.00 5.76
CA PHE A 318 8.66 7.78 6.97
C PHE A 318 9.16 6.89 8.11
N VAL A 319 8.42 5.83 8.43
CA VAL A 319 8.80 4.87 9.48
C VAL A 319 10.07 4.12 9.09
N GLY A 320 10.19 3.67 7.85
CA GLY A 320 11.37 2.97 7.34
C GLY A 320 12.64 3.80 7.50
N ARG A 321 12.60 5.09 7.16
CA ARG A 321 13.72 6.03 7.38
C ARG A 321 14.05 6.22 8.85
N LYS A 322 13.06 6.29 9.72
CA LYS A 322 13.29 6.35 11.18
C LYS A 322 13.99 5.10 11.71
N ILE A 323 13.57 3.91 11.27
CA ILE A 323 14.24 2.64 11.63
C ILE A 323 15.71 2.70 11.22
N ILE A 324 15.97 3.11 9.98
CA ILE A 324 17.32 3.24 9.44
C ILE A 324 18.18 4.21 10.25
N CYS A 325 17.68 5.42 10.51
CA CYS A 325 18.39 6.44 11.29
C CYS A 325 18.69 5.97 12.72
N LYS A 326 17.77 5.26 13.37
CA LYS A 326 17.98 4.69 14.71
C LYS A 326 19.00 3.55 14.72
N ILE A 327 19.09 2.75 13.66
CA ILE A 327 20.04 1.63 13.57
C ILE A 327 21.47 2.10 13.37
N TRP A 328 21.68 3.04 12.45
CA TRP A 328 23.01 3.53 12.10
C TRP A 328 23.49 4.68 12.97
N THR A 329 22.61 5.37 13.70
CA THR A 329 22.98 6.47 14.62
C THR A 329 23.83 7.58 13.97
N LEU A 330 23.59 7.84 12.68
CA LEU A 330 24.31 8.84 11.89
C LEU A 330 23.36 10.01 11.58
N ASN A 331 23.65 11.22 12.09
CA ASN A 331 22.87 12.43 11.73
C ASN A 331 22.88 12.69 10.22
N GLU A 332 23.91 12.23 9.52
CA GLU A 332 24.07 12.36 8.07
C GLU A 332 23.04 11.55 7.27
N THR A 333 22.52 10.43 7.81
CA THR A 333 21.56 9.59 7.07
C THR A 333 20.22 10.31 6.90
N GLN A 334 19.79 11.08 7.91
CA GLN A 334 18.56 11.86 7.80
C GLN A 334 18.68 12.95 6.73
N LEU A 335 19.83 13.62 6.66
CA LEU A 335 20.09 14.64 5.64
C LEU A 335 20.19 14.01 4.24
N PHE A 336 20.82 12.84 4.13
CA PHE A 336 20.90 12.07 2.88
C PHE A 336 19.52 11.74 2.33
N TYR A 337 18.62 11.16 3.14
CA TYR A 337 17.27 10.83 2.68
C TYR A 337 16.45 12.06 2.30
N LYS A 338 16.60 13.18 3.01
CA LYS A 338 15.96 14.45 2.63
C LYS A 338 16.42 14.94 1.25
N LYS A 339 17.73 14.85 0.96
CA LYS A 339 18.28 15.20 -0.37
C LYS A 339 17.82 14.23 -1.45
N LEU A 340 17.74 12.93 -1.15
CA LEU A 340 17.26 11.92 -2.08
C LEU A 340 15.80 12.16 -2.47
N SER A 341 14.92 12.41 -1.48
CA SER A 341 13.52 12.79 -1.71
C SER A 341 13.39 13.98 -2.65
N TYR A 342 14.23 15.00 -2.47
CA TYR A 342 14.22 16.19 -3.31
C TYR A 342 14.58 15.86 -4.76
N LEU A 343 15.61 15.04 -4.98
CA LEU A 343 16.00 14.61 -6.33
C LEU A 343 14.93 13.75 -7.02
N ASP A 344 14.24 12.90 -6.27
CA ASP A 344 13.13 12.08 -6.79
C ASP A 344 11.92 12.95 -7.14
N LEU A 345 11.57 13.92 -6.29
CA LEU A 345 10.48 14.86 -6.56
C LEU A 345 10.76 15.73 -7.79
N ASN A 346 11.96 16.27 -7.94
CA ASN A 346 12.33 17.06 -9.11
C ASN A 346 12.21 16.23 -10.40
N ARG A 347 12.73 14.99 -10.37
CA ARG A 347 12.57 14.06 -11.50
C ARG A 347 11.10 13.79 -11.83
N MET A 348 10.23 13.67 -10.83
CA MET A 348 8.79 13.49 -11.05
C MET A 348 8.10 14.73 -11.64
N ILE A 349 8.57 15.93 -11.29
CA ILE A 349 8.02 17.19 -11.81
C ILE A 349 8.37 17.38 -13.29
N ASP A 350 9.55 16.94 -13.70
CA ASP A 350 10.03 17.00 -15.09
C ASP A 350 9.30 16.00 -16.02
N ILE A 351 8.67 14.96 -15.48
CA ILE A 351 7.91 13.96 -16.25
C ILE A 351 6.50 14.49 -16.60
N SER A 352 6.42 15.23 -17.71
CA SER A 352 5.25 15.58 -18.55
C SER A 352 4.02 16.30 -17.93
N SER A 353 3.29 17.00 -18.79
CA SER A 353 2.13 17.86 -18.51
C SER A 353 0.77 17.13 -18.49
N GLU A 354 0.70 15.89 -18.97
CA GLU A 354 -0.56 15.12 -19.12
C GLU A 354 -1.08 14.50 -17.81
N THR A 355 -0.27 14.48 -16.75
CA THR A 355 -0.54 13.80 -15.47
C THR A 355 -0.73 14.76 -14.29
N ASN A 356 -1.06 16.03 -14.53
CA ASN A 356 -1.13 17.05 -13.47
C ASN A 356 -2.10 16.69 -12.32
N SER A 357 -3.17 15.93 -12.55
CA SER A 357 -4.08 15.44 -11.50
C SER A 357 -3.46 14.34 -10.61
N LEU A 358 -2.46 13.61 -11.11
CA LEU A 358 -1.74 12.55 -10.40
C LEU A 358 -0.63 13.11 -9.49
N LYS A 359 -0.29 14.40 -9.61
CA LYS A 359 0.68 15.10 -8.74
C LYS A 359 0.12 15.39 -7.34
N ASN A 360 -1.16 15.13 -7.12
CA ASN A 360 -1.80 15.24 -5.80
C ASN A 360 -1.48 14.00 -4.96
N LEU A 361 -1.31 14.20 -3.65
CA LEU A 361 -1.10 13.09 -2.70
C LEU A 361 -2.33 12.16 -2.58
N VAL A 362 -3.52 12.71 -2.87
CA VAL A 362 -4.78 11.96 -3.03
C VAL A 362 -5.26 12.19 -4.47
N PRO A 363 -4.80 11.37 -5.44
CA PRO A 363 -5.22 11.49 -6.82
C PRO A 363 -6.63 10.92 -7.03
N ASP A 364 -7.31 11.37 -8.08
CA ASP A 364 -8.47 10.67 -8.63
C ASP A 364 -8.00 9.64 -9.65
N LEU A 365 -8.17 8.36 -9.34
CA LEU A 365 -7.79 7.24 -10.21
C LEU A 365 -8.99 6.65 -10.96
N THR A 366 -10.12 7.33 -11.00
CA THR A 366 -11.32 6.84 -11.70
C THR A 366 -11.02 6.58 -13.18
N GLY A 367 -11.30 5.36 -13.65
CA GLY A 367 -11.03 4.93 -15.03
C GLY A 367 -9.57 4.57 -15.33
N LEU A 368 -8.69 4.65 -14.33
CA LEU A 368 -7.27 4.32 -14.45
C LEU A 368 -6.95 3.02 -13.71
N LEU A 369 -5.93 2.28 -14.18
CA LEU A 369 -5.42 1.11 -13.45
C LEU A 369 -4.33 1.54 -12.46
N PRO A 370 -4.48 1.29 -11.15
CA PRO A 370 -3.53 1.74 -10.14
C PRO A 370 -2.08 1.36 -10.45
N ILE A 371 -1.83 0.14 -10.93
CA ILE A 371 -0.47 -0.35 -11.21
C ILE A 371 0.31 0.54 -12.18
N ASN A 372 -0.37 1.19 -13.13
CA ASN A 372 0.25 2.03 -14.15
C ASN A 372 0.58 3.43 -13.63
N PHE A 373 -0.25 3.97 -12.73
CA PHE A 373 -0.19 5.39 -12.36
C PHE A 373 0.33 5.64 -10.96
N ILE A 374 0.30 4.63 -10.08
CA ILE A 374 0.65 4.82 -8.67
C ILE A 374 2.11 5.21 -8.48
N ARG A 375 3.00 4.82 -9.40
CA ARG A 375 4.41 5.22 -9.40
C ARG A 375 4.63 6.70 -9.74
N HIS A 376 3.63 7.37 -10.33
CA HIS A 376 3.68 8.80 -10.65
C HIS A 376 3.15 9.68 -9.51
N VAL A 377 2.56 9.08 -8.47
CA VAL A 377 2.10 9.81 -7.29
C VAL A 377 3.30 10.13 -6.40
N PRO A 378 3.49 11.39 -5.96
CA PRO A 378 4.67 11.79 -5.21
C PRO A 378 4.58 11.35 -3.74
N TYR A 379 4.76 10.06 -3.45
CA TYR A 379 4.72 9.56 -2.06
C TYR A 379 5.83 10.13 -1.18
N GLU A 380 6.95 10.54 -1.79
CA GLU A 380 8.00 11.32 -1.15
C GLU A 380 7.47 12.62 -0.54
N LEU A 381 6.53 13.31 -1.21
CA LEU A 381 5.88 14.51 -0.68
C LEU A 381 5.10 14.20 0.60
N GLY A 382 4.41 13.06 0.65
CA GLY A 382 3.71 12.63 1.85
C GLY A 382 4.69 12.28 2.99
N CYS A 383 5.84 11.70 2.70
CA CYS A 383 6.88 11.45 3.70
C CYS A 383 7.42 12.77 4.26
N MET A 384 7.76 13.73 3.39
CA MET A 384 8.22 15.07 3.80
C MET A 384 7.16 15.83 4.60
N PHE A 385 5.88 15.63 4.25
CA PHE A 385 4.78 16.19 5.02
C PHE A 385 4.73 15.63 6.44
N LEU A 386 4.94 14.32 6.63
CA LEU A 386 5.03 13.70 7.97
C LEU A 386 6.25 14.20 8.75
N ASP A 387 7.42 14.31 8.10
CA ASP A 387 8.63 14.90 8.72
C ASP A 387 8.38 16.33 9.22
N ASN A 388 7.66 17.12 8.43
CA ASN A 388 7.31 18.49 8.79
C ASN A 388 6.27 18.53 9.91
N LEU A 389 5.29 17.63 9.91
CA LEU A 389 4.33 17.52 11.02
C LEU A 389 5.04 17.15 12.33
N GLU A 390 5.94 16.18 12.30
CA GLU A 390 6.76 15.82 13.47
C GLU A 390 7.51 17.04 14.02
N THR A 391 8.18 17.80 13.16
CA THR A 391 8.96 18.98 13.56
C THR A 391 8.06 20.05 14.21
N ASN A 392 6.88 20.30 13.64
CA ASN A 392 5.97 21.34 14.11
C ASN A 392 5.10 20.92 15.31
N LEU A 393 4.87 19.61 15.52
CA LEU A 393 4.01 19.09 16.57
C LEU A 393 4.77 18.65 17.84
N GLY A 394 5.99 19.16 18.02
CA GLY A 394 6.78 18.96 19.24
C GLY A 394 7.88 17.90 19.16
N GLY A 395 8.26 17.49 17.95
CA GLY A 395 9.44 16.66 17.68
C GLY A 395 9.21 15.15 17.78
N SER A 396 10.30 14.40 17.60
CA SER A 396 10.28 12.94 17.42
C SER A 396 9.57 12.19 18.53
N LEU A 397 9.83 12.52 19.79
CA LEU A 397 9.25 11.81 20.92
C LEU A 397 7.73 11.90 20.95
N ILE A 398 7.17 13.10 20.73
CA ILE A 398 5.72 13.31 20.75
C ILE A 398 5.07 12.66 19.52
N PHE A 399 5.72 12.74 18.36
CA PHE A 399 5.19 12.15 17.13
C PHE A 399 5.27 10.62 17.13
N GLU A 400 6.28 10.02 17.76
CA GLU A 400 6.38 8.57 17.96
C GLU A 400 5.22 8.04 18.82
N GLU A 401 4.84 8.75 19.89
CA GLU A 401 3.65 8.41 20.68
C GLU A 401 2.36 8.55 19.86
N PHE A 402 2.27 9.57 19.00
CA PHE A 402 1.18 9.67 18.03
C PHE A 402 1.13 8.47 17.07
N LEU A 403 2.27 8.01 16.54
CA LEU A 403 2.32 6.85 15.64
C LEU A 403 1.80 5.58 16.33
N LYS A 404 2.25 5.30 17.56
CA LYS A 404 1.74 4.17 18.36
C LYS A 404 0.24 4.26 18.54
N SER A 405 -0.25 5.44 18.93
CA SER A 405 -1.67 5.69 19.14
C SER A 405 -2.49 5.55 17.84
N TYR A 406 -1.97 6.03 16.73
CA TYR A 406 -2.55 5.93 15.39
C TYR A 406 -2.69 4.47 14.93
N PHE A 407 -1.60 3.69 14.96
CA PHE A 407 -1.63 2.30 14.54
C PHE A 407 -2.50 1.44 15.47
N TYR A 408 -2.51 1.73 16.77
CA TYR A 408 -3.39 1.07 17.72
C TYR A 408 -4.88 1.38 17.44
N ASN A 409 -5.25 2.66 17.27
CA ASN A 409 -6.64 3.08 17.07
C ASN A 409 -7.25 2.54 15.76
N PHE A 410 -6.43 2.45 14.71
CA PHE A 410 -6.84 1.99 13.38
C PHE A 410 -6.46 0.53 13.08
N ALA A 411 -5.98 -0.22 14.08
CA ALA A 411 -5.62 -1.62 13.93
C ALA A 411 -6.76 -2.43 13.27
N TYR A 412 -6.42 -3.15 12.20
CA TYR A 412 -7.34 -3.95 11.38
C TYR A 412 -8.45 -3.16 10.65
N LYS A 413 -8.37 -1.83 10.59
CA LYS A 413 -9.31 -0.97 9.86
C LYS A 413 -8.73 -0.53 8.51
N SER A 414 -9.65 -0.11 7.63
CA SER A 414 -9.33 0.56 6.37
C SER A 414 -9.82 2.01 6.48
N ILE A 415 -8.96 2.98 6.23
CA ILE A 415 -9.22 4.41 6.48
C ILE A 415 -9.07 5.27 5.22
N LYS A 416 -9.73 6.42 5.24
CA LYS A 416 -9.56 7.51 4.28
C LYS A 416 -8.58 8.54 4.83
N THR A 417 -8.11 9.41 3.94
CA THR A 417 -7.30 10.58 4.33
C THR A 417 -8.03 11.44 5.37
N ASP A 418 -9.35 11.58 5.28
CA ASP A 418 -10.10 12.42 6.22
C ASP A 418 -10.22 11.80 7.61
N ASP A 419 -10.40 10.47 7.71
CA ASP A 419 -10.36 9.76 9.00
C ASP A 419 -9.01 9.99 9.73
N TRP A 420 -7.91 9.96 8.96
CA TRP A 420 -6.58 10.27 9.48
C TRP A 420 -6.47 11.73 9.96
N LYS A 421 -6.94 12.71 9.17
CA LYS A 421 -6.94 14.13 9.56
C LYS A 421 -7.74 14.38 10.82
N GLU A 422 -8.94 13.81 10.91
CA GLU A 422 -9.80 13.93 12.09
C GLU A 422 -9.11 13.36 13.33
N TYR A 423 -8.45 12.21 13.20
CA TYR A 423 -7.71 11.61 14.29
C TYR A 423 -6.47 12.41 14.69
N LEU A 424 -5.70 12.93 13.72
CA LEU A 424 -4.58 13.83 13.98
C LEU A 424 -5.04 15.05 14.77
N ASN A 425 -6.11 15.71 14.31
CA ASN A 425 -6.70 16.86 15.00
C ASN A 425 -7.14 16.51 16.41
N LYS A 426 -7.84 15.39 16.58
CA LYS A 426 -8.30 14.92 17.89
C LYS A 426 -7.14 14.64 18.86
N TYR A 427 -6.06 14.03 18.37
CA TYR A 427 -4.90 13.67 19.21
C TYR A 427 -4.16 14.92 19.69
N PHE A 428 -3.91 15.87 18.79
CA PHE A 428 -3.14 17.09 19.09
C PHE A 428 -3.99 18.28 19.55
N ALA A 429 -5.32 18.14 19.64
CA ALA A 429 -6.25 19.21 20.06
C ALA A 429 -5.91 19.86 21.41
N LYS A 430 -5.19 19.14 22.28
CA LYS A 430 -4.78 19.64 23.61
C LYS A 430 -3.43 20.37 23.61
N ILE A 431 -2.65 20.28 22.53
CA ILE A 431 -1.24 20.67 22.51
C ILE A 431 -1.04 21.93 21.66
N ILE A 432 -1.76 22.11 20.53
CA ILE A 432 -1.60 23.27 19.62
C ILE A 432 -2.89 23.59 18.83
N ASP A 433 -3.08 24.85 18.42
CA ASP A 433 -4.07 25.24 17.39
C ASP A 433 -3.64 24.74 15.98
N LEU A 434 -3.98 23.48 15.68
CA LEU A 434 -3.63 22.78 14.44
C LEU A 434 -4.12 23.49 13.17
N LYS A 435 -5.18 24.29 13.25
CA LYS A 435 -5.70 25.03 12.08
C LYS A 435 -4.65 26.00 11.53
N LEU A 436 -4.00 26.75 12.41
CA LEU A 436 -2.96 27.71 12.03
C LEU A 436 -1.72 27.01 11.47
N ILE A 437 -1.33 25.87 12.04
CA ILE A 437 -0.21 25.05 11.54
C ILE A 437 -0.54 24.47 10.17
N MET A 438 -1.69 23.84 9.99
CA MET A 438 -2.07 23.24 8.72
C MET A 438 -2.20 24.28 7.61
N GLU A 439 -2.79 25.45 7.90
CA GLU A 439 -2.87 26.56 6.92
C GLU A 439 -1.48 27.12 6.58
N ASN A 440 -0.59 27.26 7.56
CA ASN A 440 0.78 27.71 7.33
C ASN A 440 1.59 26.69 6.53
N ILE A 441 1.47 25.40 6.84
CA ILE A 441 2.11 24.32 6.07
C ILE A 441 1.61 24.34 4.63
N PHE A 442 0.29 24.42 4.42
CA PHE A 442 -0.30 24.43 3.08
C PHE A 442 0.15 25.66 2.27
N ARG A 443 0.18 26.86 2.87
CA ARG A 443 0.69 28.08 2.25
C ARG A 443 2.19 27.98 1.88
N ARG A 444 3.01 27.37 2.74
CA ARG A 444 4.46 27.19 2.54
C ARG A 444 4.77 26.16 1.44
N PHE A 445 4.03 25.05 1.38
CA PHE A 445 4.12 24.09 0.28
C PHE A 445 3.64 24.69 -1.05
N LEU A 446 2.61 25.55 -1.03
CA LEU A 446 2.14 26.27 -2.21
C LEU A 446 3.22 27.23 -2.76
N TRP A 447 3.98 27.89 -1.88
CA TRP A 447 5.11 28.74 -2.25
C TRP A 447 6.25 27.94 -2.89
N LEU A 448 6.60 26.79 -2.30
CA LEU A 448 7.60 25.88 -2.87
C LEU A 448 7.18 25.39 -4.27
N LEU A 449 5.92 24.99 -4.42
CA LEU A 449 5.34 24.54 -5.68
C LEU A 449 5.35 25.66 -6.74
N LEU A 450 5.15 26.91 -6.34
CA LEU A 450 5.24 28.10 -7.19
C LEU A 450 6.67 28.36 -7.66
N CYS A 451 7.66 28.36 -6.75
CA CYS A 451 9.07 28.53 -7.09
C CYS A 451 9.55 27.44 -8.07
N ILE A 452 9.09 26.20 -7.87
CA ILE A 452 9.41 25.07 -8.76
C ILE A 452 8.72 25.21 -10.13
N LYS A 453 7.43 25.59 -10.18
CA LYS A 453 6.68 25.75 -11.43
C LYS A 453 7.20 26.89 -12.32
N VAL A 454 7.84 27.89 -11.75
CA VAL A 454 8.40 29.04 -12.51
C VAL A 454 9.86 28.77 -12.93
N HIS A 455 10.41 27.58 -12.66
CA HIS A 455 11.82 27.23 -12.91
C HIS A 455 12.80 28.25 -12.30
N TRP A 456 12.44 28.82 -11.15
CA TRP A 456 13.20 29.91 -10.55
C TRP A 456 14.34 29.37 -9.70
N HIS A 457 15.30 28.70 -10.37
CA HIS A 457 16.34 27.88 -9.77
C HIS A 457 17.11 28.56 -8.63
N GLU A 458 17.39 29.86 -8.75
CA GLU A 458 18.08 30.64 -7.72
C GLU A 458 17.22 30.85 -6.45
N LYS A 459 15.91 31.01 -6.62
CA LYS A 459 14.95 31.20 -5.51
C LYS A 459 14.40 29.89 -4.97
N ILE A 460 14.63 28.75 -5.64
CA ILE A 460 14.25 27.45 -5.11
C ILE A 460 15.08 27.14 -3.86
N LEU A 461 16.40 27.39 -3.89
CA LEU A 461 17.26 27.22 -2.72
C LEU A 461 16.87 28.20 -1.60
N ASP A 462 16.62 29.47 -1.91
CA ASP A 462 16.13 30.45 -0.91
C ASP A 462 14.74 30.11 -0.37
N ALA A 463 13.83 29.55 -1.18
CA ALA A 463 12.51 29.13 -0.73
C ALA A 463 12.58 27.84 0.10
N LEU A 464 13.52 26.95 -0.24
CA LEU A 464 13.82 25.76 0.55
C LEU A 464 14.50 26.15 1.86
N ASP A 465 15.47 27.06 1.84
CA ASP A 465 16.15 27.62 3.00
C ASP A 465 15.18 28.47 3.82
N PHE A 466 14.24 29.20 3.22
CA PHE A 466 13.16 29.84 3.96
C PHE A 466 12.27 28.80 4.66
N VAL A 467 11.91 27.72 3.97
CA VAL A 467 11.17 26.60 4.58
C VAL A 467 12.02 25.86 5.62
N VAL A 468 13.33 25.74 5.46
CA VAL A 468 14.23 25.00 6.37
C VAL A 468 14.62 25.85 7.58
N GLN A 469 14.93 27.13 7.37
CA GLN A 469 15.37 28.12 8.36
C GLN A 469 14.19 28.65 9.18
N PHE A 470 13.06 29.00 8.56
CA PHE A 470 11.85 29.49 9.27
C PHE A 470 10.83 28.40 9.63
N CYS A 471 11.07 27.12 9.27
CA CYS A 471 10.35 25.97 9.86
C CYS A 471 11.22 25.19 10.86
N SER A 472 12.39 25.73 11.24
CA SER A 472 13.08 25.37 12.49
C SER A 472 12.78 26.46 13.53
N SER A 473 12.59 26.06 14.78
CA SER A 473 11.76 26.74 15.77
C SER A 473 12.36 27.99 16.44
N HIS A 474 12.92 28.95 15.71
CA HIS A 474 13.36 30.22 16.30
C HIS A 474 13.14 31.36 15.31
N TYR A 475 12.00 32.05 15.42
CA TYR A 475 11.81 33.51 15.25
C TYR A 475 10.30 33.76 15.17
N ALA A 476 9.69 33.95 16.34
CA ALA A 476 8.40 34.60 16.44
C ALA A 476 8.62 36.11 16.35
N CYS A 477 8.02 36.74 15.34
CA CYS A 477 7.35 38.04 15.39
C CYS A 477 6.88 38.34 13.96
N TRP A 478 5.62 38.78 13.81
CA TRP A 478 5.15 39.92 13.01
C TRP A 478 3.67 39.78 12.65
N ASP A 479 2.99 40.93 12.74
CA ASP A 479 1.55 41.16 12.81
C ASP A 479 0.75 40.88 11.53
N VAL A 480 -0.54 40.62 11.75
CA VAL A 480 -1.57 40.40 10.73
C VAL A 480 -1.88 41.71 9.98
N LEU A 481 -1.75 41.70 8.65
CA LEU A 481 -2.30 42.75 7.79
C LEU A 481 -3.76 42.43 7.40
N PRO A 482 -4.70 43.41 7.45
CA PRO A 482 -6.11 43.18 7.19
C PRO A 482 -6.43 43.08 5.69
N HIS A 483 -7.42 42.25 5.37
CA HIS A 483 -7.98 42.07 4.03
C HIS A 483 -8.94 43.21 3.67
N PRO A 484 -8.91 43.78 2.45
CA PRO A 484 -9.97 44.68 2.00
C PRO A 484 -11.11 43.91 1.28
N PRO A 485 -12.33 44.44 1.31
CA PRO A 485 -13.57 43.79 0.84
C PRO A 485 -13.91 44.17 -0.61
N TYR A 486 -14.55 43.28 -1.38
CA TYR A 486 -15.73 43.53 -2.24
C TYR A 486 -16.13 42.28 -3.05
N SER A 487 -17.28 41.74 -2.63
CA SER A 487 -18.40 40.98 -3.25
C SER A 487 -18.56 40.98 -4.80
N PRO A 488 -19.54 40.25 -5.38
CA PRO A 488 -19.85 38.81 -5.42
C PRO A 488 -20.08 38.34 -6.90
N VAL A 489 -20.32 37.04 -7.12
CA VAL A 489 -20.56 36.39 -8.44
C VAL A 489 -19.28 35.95 -9.15
N LEU A 490 -18.65 34.85 -8.67
CA LEU A 490 -17.97 33.77 -9.43
C LEU A 490 -17.12 32.90 -8.49
N ALA A 491 -17.04 31.58 -8.76
CA ALA A 491 -16.39 30.58 -7.91
C ALA A 491 -14.84 30.67 -7.91
N PRO A 492 -14.15 30.34 -6.79
CA PRO A 492 -12.97 31.11 -6.36
C PRO A 492 -11.57 30.52 -6.65
N SER A 493 -11.42 29.37 -7.32
CA SER A 493 -10.11 28.69 -7.38
C SER A 493 -9.31 28.86 -8.68
N ASP A 494 -9.93 29.22 -9.81
CA ASP A 494 -9.34 28.79 -11.09
C ASP A 494 -8.93 29.86 -12.12
N PHE A 495 -9.13 31.18 -11.94
CA PHE A 495 -8.89 32.08 -13.10
C PHE A 495 -8.17 33.42 -12.96
N HIS A 496 -7.91 34.01 -11.78
CA HIS A 496 -7.52 35.44 -11.77
C HIS A 496 -6.16 35.86 -11.20
N LEU A 497 -5.43 35.05 -10.41
CA LEU A 497 -4.07 35.47 -10.04
C LEU A 497 -3.06 35.27 -11.17
N PHE A 498 -3.26 34.22 -11.97
CA PHE A 498 -2.25 33.77 -12.92
C PHE A 498 -2.35 34.46 -14.27
N ARG A 499 -3.53 34.78 -14.81
CA ARG A 499 -3.59 35.29 -16.19
C ARG A 499 -3.15 36.75 -16.35
N SER A 500 -3.43 37.62 -15.38
CA SER A 500 -2.98 39.03 -15.43
C SER A 500 -1.48 39.15 -15.17
N LEU A 501 -0.95 38.38 -14.20
CA LEU A 501 0.47 38.35 -13.84
C LEU A 501 1.30 37.66 -14.93
N GLN A 502 0.82 36.54 -15.46
CA GLN A 502 1.45 35.83 -16.58
C GLN A 502 1.40 36.68 -17.87
N ASN A 503 0.33 37.45 -18.11
CA ASN A 503 0.29 38.40 -19.22
C ASN A 503 1.17 39.64 -18.97
N SER A 504 1.35 40.09 -17.73
CA SER A 504 2.20 41.25 -17.41
C SER A 504 3.70 40.92 -17.37
N LEU A 505 4.04 39.65 -17.13
CA LEU A 505 5.40 39.12 -17.09
C LEU A 505 5.82 38.38 -18.39
N ASN A 506 4.88 38.16 -19.33
CA ASN A 506 5.20 37.47 -20.58
C ASN A 506 6.25 38.26 -21.37
N GLY A 507 7.41 37.65 -21.62
CA GLY A 507 8.53 38.27 -22.32
C GLY A 507 9.38 39.25 -21.50
N LYS A 508 9.18 39.35 -20.17
CA LYS A 508 10.03 40.19 -19.30
C LYS A 508 11.04 39.35 -18.52
N THR A 509 12.32 39.67 -18.66
CA THR A 509 13.39 39.17 -17.78
C THR A 509 13.81 40.27 -16.82
N CYS A 510 13.62 40.07 -15.52
CA CYS A 510 14.00 41.04 -14.49
C CYS A 510 15.46 40.78 -14.05
N ALA A 511 16.31 41.80 -14.17
CA ALA A 511 17.74 41.71 -13.87
C ALA A 511 18.11 42.07 -12.42
N SER A 512 17.17 42.53 -11.60
CA SER A 512 17.41 42.83 -10.17
C SER A 512 16.14 42.84 -9.30
N GLU A 513 16.33 42.63 -7.99
CA GLU A 513 15.28 42.50 -6.97
C GLU A 513 14.45 43.78 -6.73
N ASP A 514 15.01 44.96 -7.00
CA ASP A 514 14.35 46.24 -6.66
C ASP A 514 13.16 46.58 -7.56
N LEU A 515 13.08 45.97 -8.75
CA LEU A 515 11.97 46.12 -9.69
C LEU A 515 10.75 45.22 -9.37
N ILE A 516 10.91 44.24 -8.47
CA ILE A 516 9.84 43.31 -8.07
C ILE A 516 9.08 43.84 -6.83
N LYS A 517 9.67 44.78 -6.10
CA LYS A 517 9.11 45.37 -4.87
C LYS A 517 8.18 46.58 -5.11
N GLN A 518 8.11 47.11 -6.33
CA GLN A 518 7.08 48.07 -6.78
C GLN A 518 5.90 47.32 -7.38
#